data_AF-A0A6H1ZCF8-F1
#
_entry.id   AF-A0A6H1ZCF8-F1
#
_cell.length_a   1.000
_cell.length_b   1.000
_cell.length_c   1.000
_cell.angle_alpha   90.00
_cell.angle_beta   90.00
_cell.angle_gamma   90.00
#
_symmetry.space_group_name_H-M   'P 1'
#
loop_
_entity.id
_entity.type
_entity.pdbx_description
1 polymer ?
#
loop_
_entity_poly.entity_id
_entity_poly.type
_entity_poly.pdbx_seq_one_letter_code
_entity_poly.pdbx_strand_id
1 'polypeptide(L)' 'MTTRKSMTLASATLQDIISKGAAMNASGLRGDGAERQQPIREEAHALLDAYLDHMADAGTHARAIISD' A
#
# COMPACT_ATOMS: atom_id res chain seq x y z
N MET A 1 -8.39 -8.32 -14.70
CA MET A 1 -7.17 -7.48 -14.62
C MET A 1 -6.00 -8.30 -15.19
N THR A 2 -4.85 -7.75 -15.57
CA THR A 2 -3.68 -8.56 -15.98
C THR A 2 -2.63 -8.53 -14.87
N THR A 3 -1.84 -9.60 -14.70
CA THR A 3 -0.77 -9.67 -13.67
C THR A 3 0.12 -8.44 -13.68
N ARG A 4 0.50 -7.97 -14.88
CA ARG A 4 1.31 -6.75 -15.05
C ARG A 4 0.64 -5.52 -14.44
N LYS A 5 -0.65 -5.32 -14.70
CA LYS A 5 -1.41 -4.19 -14.15
C LYS A 5 -1.50 -4.28 -12.62
N SER A 6 -1.77 -5.46 -12.07
CA SER A 6 -1.82 -5.67 -10.62
C SER A 6 -0.47 -5.40 -9.95
N MET A 7 0.63 -5.84 -10.55
CA MET A 7 1.98 -5.54 -10.04
C MET A 7 2.34 -4.06 -10.13
N THR A 8 1.93 -3.35 -11.19
CA THR A 8 2.11 -1.90 -11.30
C THR A 8 1.34 -1.17 -10.20
N LEU A 9 0.09 -1.56 -9.95
CA LEU A 9 -0.71 -0.99 -8.87
C LEU A 9 -0.08 -1.28 -7.50
N ALA A 10 0.31 -2.53 -7.22
CA ALA A 10 1.00 -2.89 -5.99
C ALA A 10 2.29 -2.06 -5.78
N SER A 11 3.08 -1.86 -6.83
CA SER A 11 4.29 -1.03 -6.76
C SER A 11 3.98 0.43 -6.44
N ALA A 12 2.94 1.00 -7.05
CA ALA A 12 2.50 2.36 -6.77
C ALA A 12 2.00 2.50 -5.32
N THR A 13 1.14 1.58 -4.89
CA THR A 13 0.63 1.56 -3.51
C THR A 13 1.75 1.43 -2.48
N LEU A 14 2.81 0.67 -2.77
CA LEU A 14 3.99 0.59 -1.90
C LEU A 14 4.71 1.94 -1.76
N GLN A 15 4.84 2.71 -2.84
CA GLN A 15 5.41 4.06 -2.77
C GLN A 15 4.54 5.02 -1.95
N ASP A 16 3.21 4.88 -2.04
CA ASP A 16 2.28 5.67 -1.23
C ASP A 16 2.42 5.33 0.27
N ILE A 17 2.56 4.04 0.62
CA ILE A 17 2.81 3.60 2.01
C ILE A 17 4.11 4.22 2.55
N ILE A 18 5.19 4.18 1.76
CA ILE A 18 6.48 4.80 2.13
C ILE A 18 6.30 6.30 2.38
N SER A 19 5.52 6.97 1.54
CA SER A 19 5.21 8.39 1.68
C SER A 19 4.43 8.69 2.95
N LYS A 20 3.48 7.82 3.35
CA LYS A 20 2.80 7.93 4.66
C LYS A 20 3.74 7.72 5.84
N GLY A 21 4.70 6.79 5.72
CA GLY A 21 5.76 6.62 6.72
C GLY A 21 6.60 7.90 6.91
N ALA A 22 6.98 8.55 5.81
CA ALA A 22 7.68 9.84 5.87
C ALA A 22 6.81 10.95 6.50
N ALA A 23 5.52 11.00 6.15
CA ALA A 23 4.58 11.95 6.74
C ALA A 23 4.41 11.74 8.26
N MET A 24 4.33 10.48 8.71
CA MET A 24 4.26 10.12 10.12
C MET A 24 5.53 10.55 10.87
N ASN A 25 6.70 10.27 10.32
CA ASN A 25 7.98 10.70 10.90
C ASN A 25 8.05 12.21 11.04
N ALA A 26 7.66 12.95 9.99
CA ALA A 26 7.61 14.41 10.03
C ALA A 26 6.60 14.93 11.07
N SER A 27 5.48 14.24 11.24
CA SER A 27 4.47 14.55 12.28
C SER A 27 5.03 14.35 13.69
N GLY A 28 5.76 13.26 13.92
CA GLY A 28 6.47 13.01 15.18
C GLY A 28 7.53 14.07 15.49
N LEU A 29 8.32 14.49 14.49
CA LEU A 29 9.33 15.54 14.65
C LEU A 29 8.72 16.92 14.98
N ARG A 30 7.51 17.21 14.50
CA ARG A 30 6.78 18.44 14.84
C ARG A 30 6.07 18.39 16.20
N GLY A 31 6.02 17.22 16.84
CA GLY A 31 5.25 17.02 18.07
C GLY A 31 3.73 17.10 17.83
N ASP A 32 3.27 16.78 16.62
CA ASP A 32 1.84 16.74 16.30
C ASP A 32 1.13 15.69 17.18
N GLY A 33 -0.05 16.05 17.71
CA GLY A 33 -0.87 15.16 18.54
C GLY A 33 -1.61 14.08 17.75
N ALA A 34 -2.29 13.20 18.47
CA ALA A 34 -3.01 12.05 17.91
C ALA A 34 -4.02 12.44 16.82
N GLU A 35 -4.72 13.57 16.95
CA GLU A 35 -5.68 14.06 15.96
C GLU A 35 -5.08 14.27 14.56
N ARG A 36 -3.81 14.66 14.48
CA ARG A 36 -3.11 14.86 13.19
C ARG A 36 -2.43 13.60 12.68
N GLN A 37 -2.02 12.71 13.58
CA GLN A 37 -1.38 11.45 13.21
C GLN A 37 -2.38 10.37 12.81
N GLN A 38 -3.59 10.40 13.37
CA GLN A 38 -4.58 9.35 13.19
C GLN A 38 -5.02 9.18 11.73
N PRO A 39 -5.31 10.26 10.97
CA PRO A 39 -5.61 10.13 9.55
C PRO A 39 -4.45 9.52 8.74
N ILE A 40 -3.20 9.87 9.07
CA ILE A 40 -2.02 9.32 8.40
C ILE A 40 -1.93 7.80 8.62
N ARG A 41 -2.24 7.32 9.84
CA ARG A 41 -2.31 5.89 10.14
C ARG A 41 -3.41 5.22 9.35
N GLU A 42 -4.63 5.75 9.40
CA GLU A 42 -5.80 5.18 8.73
C GLU A 42 -5.57 5.06 7.21
N GLU A 43 -5.02 6.11 6.59
CA GLU A 43 -4.66 6.08 5.17
C GLU A 43 -3.55 5.06 4.89
N ALA A 44 -2.54 4.93 5.75
CA ALA A 44 -1.49 3.92 5.59
C ALA A 44 -2.03 2.48 5.70
N HIS A 45 -3.00 2.24 6.58
CA HIS A 45 -3.67 0.94 6.71
C HIS A 45 -4.51 0.61 5.47
N ALA A 46 -5.29 1.57 4.98
CA ALA A 46 -6.07 1.37 3.75
C ALA A 46 -5.18 1.09 2.53
N LEU A 47 -4.01 1.74 2.43
CA LEU A 47 -3.03 1.46 1.39
C LEU A 47 -2.40 0.07 1.56
N LEU A 48 -2.14 -0.38 2.78
CA LEU A 48 -1.63 -1.74 3.03
C LEU A 48 -2.62 -2.80 2.55
N ASP A 49 -3.91 -2.63 2.85
CA ASP A 49 -4.96 -3.55 2.39
C ASP A 49 -5.02 -3.58 0.85
N ALA A 50 -5.02 -2.41 0.20
CA ALA A 50 -4.99 -2.32 -1.26
C ALA A 50 -3.75 -2.98 -1.89
N TYR A 51 -2.57 -2.83 -1.26
CA TYR A 51 -1.35 -3.50 -1.71
C TYR A 51 -1.50 -5.02 -1.67
N LEU A 52 -2.04 -5.56 -0.57
CA LEU A 52 -2.25 -7.00 -0.41
C LEU A 52 -3.25 -7.54 -1.43
N ASP A 53 -4.33 -6.81 -1.71
CA ASP A 53 -5.31 -7.17 -2.74
C ASP A 53 -4.68 -7.22 -4.13
N HIS A 54 -3.88 -6.20 -4.49
CA HIS A 54 -3.17 -6.17 -5.77
C HIS A 54 -2.18 -7.34 -5.90
N MET A 55 -1.50 -7.72 -4.81
CA MET A 55 -0.58 -8.85 -4.81
C MET A 55 -1.32 -10.20 -4.90
N ALA A 56 -2.46 -10.34 -4.23
CA ALA A 56 -3.31 -11.53 -4.32
C ALA A 56 -3.86 -11.72 -5.75
N ASP A 57 -4.30 -10.65 -6.39
CA ASP A 57 -4.73 -10.64 -7.80
C ASP A 57 -3.58 -11.06 -8.73
N ALA A 58 -2.39 -10.50 -8.54
CA ALA A 58 -1.21 -10.87 -9.32
C ALA A 58 -0.86 -12.36 -9.14
N GLY A 59 -0.91 -12.86 -7.90
CA GLY A 59 -0.66 -14.27 -7.59
C GLY A 59 -1.67 -15.22 -8.23
N THR A 60 -2.96 -14.87 -8.20
CA THR A 60 -4.02 -15.65 -8.85
C THR A 60 -3.79 -15.77 -10.35
N HIS A 61 -3.43 -14.67 -11.01
CA HIS A 61 -3.14 -14.69 -12.44
C HIS A 61 -1.84 -15.44 -12.78
N ALA A 62 -0.79 -15.33 -11.95
CA ALA A 62 0.45 -16.09 -12.16
C ALA A 62 0.22 -17.60 -12.01
N ARG A 63 -0.58 -18.02 -11.02
CA ARG A 63 -0.93 -19.43 -10.83
C ARG A 63 -1.71 -20.02 -12.01
N ALA A 64 -2.59 -19.22 -12.62
CA ALA A 64 -3.32 -19.63 -13.81
C ALA A 64 -2.41 -19.90 -15.02
N ILE A 65 -1.23 -19.26 -15.09
CA ILE A 65 -0.24 -19.50 -16.15
C ILE A 65 0.62 -20.74 -15.85
N ILE A 66 0.92 -21.02 -14.58
CA ILE A 66 1.80 -22.14 -14.17
C ILE A 66 1.06 -23.49 -14.18
N SER A 67 -0.26 -23.48 -14.01
CA SER A 67 -1.07 -24.70 -13.90
C SER A 67 -1.55 -25.25 -15.26
N ASP A 68 -1.12 -24.63 -16.35
CA ASP A 68 -1.32 -25.02 -17.76
C ASP A 68 0.01 -25.53 -18.34
#